data_AF-A0AAU1H6S7-F1
#
_entry.id   AF-A0AAU1H6S7-F1
#
_cell.length_a   1.000
_cell.length_b   1.000
_cell.length_c   1.000
_cell.angle_alpha   90.00
_cell.angle_beta   90.00
_cell.angle_gamma   90.00
#
_symmetry.space_group_name_H-M   'P 1'
#
loop_
_entity.id
_entity.type
_entity.pdbx_description
1 polymer ?
#
loop_
_entity_poly.entity_id
_entity_poly.type
_entity_poly.pdbx_seq_one_letter_code
_entity_poly.pdbx_strand_id
1 'polypeptide(L)'
;MVHSGLLGDDWQDEYDALRRGWPFHLHTLGEYLTRFPGRTGFPVFAMVPTPGRAAGDVGAALAHGLALTVPVPAGARAHAEPSGLAPMDGEVVWADDERIAVRTADGIYTFHFGSGVLLMFHHLFGPDTDGAEAAWQQWLNGLLA
;
A
#
# COMPACT_ATOMS: atom_id res chain seq x y z
N MET A 1 15.51 11.35 0.86
CA MET A 1 14.37 12.06 1.46
C MET A 1 14.86 12.68 2.75
N VAL A 2 14.72 14.00 2.92
CA VAL A 2 14.97 14.68 4.19
C VAL A 2 13.59 15.04 4.72
N HIS A 3 13.22 14.49 5.88
CA HIS A 3 12.05 14.96 6.60
C HIS A 3 12.46 16.16 7.45
N SER A 4 12.10 17.36 6.97
CA SER A 4 12.12 18.54 7.82
C SER A 4 10.83 18.52 8.63
N GLY A 5 10.88 18.08 9.88
CA GLY A 5 9.71 18.05 10.77
C GLY A 5 9.09 19.44 10.94
N LEU A 6 7.78 19.50 11.21
CA LEU A 6 7.14 20.73 11.63
C LEU A 6 7.39 20.84 13.14
N LEU A 7 8.14 21.84 13.57
CA LEU A 7 8.42 22.08 15.00
C LEU A 7 7.19 22.69 15.70
N GLY A 8 6.04 22.03 15.59
CA GLY A 8 4.80 22.35 16.26
C GLY A 8 4.69 21.71 17.65
N ASP A 9 3.59 21.98 18.35
CA ASP A 9 3.34 21.47 19.71
C ASP A 9 3.17 19.93 19.77
N ASP A 10 2.98 19.27 18.62
CA ASP A 10 2.75 17.83 18.43
C ASP A 10 3.99 17.06 17.89
N TRP A 11 5.18 17.66 17.95
CA TRP A 11 6.43 17.09 17.41
C TRP A 11 6.75 15.65 17.88
N GLN A 12 6.33 15.29 19.10
CA GLN A 12 6.55 13.95 19.65
C GLN A 12 5.73 12.88 18.90
N ASP A 13 4.47 13.20 18.60
CA ASP A 13 3.60 12.31 17.83
C ASP A 13 4.09 12.18 16.38
N GLU A 14 4.59 13.29 15.79
CA GLU A 14 5.24 13.26 14.48
C GLU A 14 6.49 12.37 14.48
N TYR A 15 7.37 12.53 15.47
CA TYR A 15 8.58 11.73 15.61
C TYR A 15 8.24 10.24 15.76
N ASP A 16 7.27 9.91 16.60
CA ASP A 16 6.84 8.54 16.80
C ASP A 16 6.19 7.94 15.54
N ALA A 17 5.43 8.72 14.77
CA ALA A 17 4.91 8.31 13.47
C ALA A 17 6.04 8.02 12.46
N LEU A 18 7.04 8.90 12.36
CA LEU A 18 8.21 8.69 11.52
C LEU A 18 8.99 7.43 11.94
N ARG A 19 9.19 7.24 13.25
CA ARG A 19 9.88 6.06 13.80
C ARG A 19 9.15 4.75 13.46
N ARG A 20 7.82 4.74 13.51
CA ARG A 20 7.00 3.57 13.11
C ARG A 20 7.02 3.33 11.61
N GLY A 21 6.98 4.40 10.79
CA GLY A 21 6.91 4.30 9.33
C GLY A 21 8.24 3.97 8.65
N TRP A 22 9.38 4.36 9.23
CA TRP A 22 10.69 4.23 8.57
C TRP A 22 11.09 2.80 8.20
N PRO A 23 10.90 1.77 9.05
CA PRO A 23 11.19 0.39 8.71
C PRO A 23 10.45 -0.07 7.44
N PHE A 24 9.20 0.34 7.25
CA PHE A 24 8.40 0.03 6.07
C PHE A 24 9.00 0.64 4.79
N HIS A 25 9.40 1.91 4.84
CA HIS A 25 10.02 2.58 3.69
C HIS A 25 11.38 1.96 3.33
N LEU A 26 12.19 1.59 4.32
CA LEU A 26 13.44 0.89 4.07
C LEU A 26 13.22 -0.51 3.50
N HIS A 27 12.19 -1.21 3.97
CA HIS A 27 11.81 -2.52 3.43
C HIS A 27 11.39 -2.41 1.95
N THR A 28 10.50 -1.49 1.61
CA THR A 28 10.05 -1.29 0.21
C THR A 28 11.19 -0.85 -0.70
N LEU A 29 12.12 -0.03 -0.21
CA LEU A 29 13.36 0.30 -0.93
C LEU A 29 14.24 -0.95 -1.15
N GLY A 30 14.36 -1.82 -0.13
CA GLY A 30 15.07 -3.09 -0.24
C GLY A 30 14.47 -4.01 -1.29
N GLU A 31 13.13 -4.13 -1.32
CA GLU A 31 12.41 -4.89 -2.35
C GLU A 31 12.66 -4.30 -3.75
N TYR A 32 12.60 -2.98 -3.89
CA TYR A 32 12.89 -2.31 -5.16
C TYR A 32 14.30 -2.65 -5.67
N LEU A 33 15.32 -2.38 -4.85
CA LEU A 33 16.72 -2.58 -5.22
C LEU A 33 17.08 -4.05 -5.49
N THR A 34 16.42 -4.98 -4.80
CA THR A 34 16.71 -6.42 -4.92
C THR A 34 15.98 -7.06 -6.09
N ARG A 35 14.74 -6.64 -6.37
CA ARG A 35 13.82 -7.37 -7.27
C ARG A 35 13.62 -6.69 -8.62
N PHE A 36 13.90 -5.39 -8.72
CA PHE A 36 13.67 -4.62 -9.94
C PHE A 36 14.94 -3.84 -10.38
N PRO A 37 16.12 -4.46 -10.44
CA PRO A 37 17.36 -3.77 -10.75
C PRO A 37 17.30 -3.12 -12.15
N GLY A 38 17.59 -1.82 -12.20
CA GLY A 38 17.62 -1.05 -13.44
C GLY A 38 16.26 -0.70 -14.05
N ARG A 39 15.14 -1.08 -13.40
CA ARG A 39 13.78 -0.73 -13.86
C ARG A 39 13.35 0.57 -13.17
N THR A 40 12.83 1.52 -13.95
CA THR A 40 12.22 2.73 -13.40
C THR A 40 10.80 2.44 -12.95
N GLY A 41 10.45 2.77 -11.71
CA GLY A 41 9.09 2.65 -11.20
C GLY A 41 8.20 3.81 -11.66
N PHE A 42 7.02 3.49 -12.18
CA PHE A 42 5.92 4.42 -12.38
C PHE A 42 5.06 4.48 -11.11
N PRO A 43 4.95 5.64 -10.44
CA PRO A 43 4.14 5.77 -9.24
C PRO A 43 2.66 5.76 -9.60
N VAL A 44 1.85 5.09 -8.77
CA VAL A 44 0.39 5.06 -8.89
C VAL A 44 -0.21 5.37 -7.54
N PHE A 45 -1.12 6.35 -7.52
CA PHE A 45 -1.81 6.80 -6.32
C PHE A 45 -3.32 6.58 -6.41
N ALA A 46 -3.92 6.16 -5.30
CA ALA A 46 -5.37 6.15 -5.11
C ALA A 46 -5.70 6.30 -3.62
N MET A 47 -6.82 6.93 -3.29
CA MET A 47 -7.18 7.20 -1.90
C MET A 47 -8.69 7.26 -1.71
N VAL A 48 -9.18 6.69 -0.60
CA VAL A 48 -10.57 6.76 -0.16
C VAL A 48 -10.61 7.22 1.29
N PRO A 49 -11.34 8.31 1.62
CA PRO A 49 -11.61 8.68 2.99
C PRO A 49 -12.43 7.61 3.71
N THR A 50 -12.08 7.29 4.96
CA THR A 50 -12.77 6.30 5.80
C THR A 50 -13.28 6.92 7.11
N PRO A 51 -14.06 8.02 7.07
CA PRO A 51 -14.52 8.69 8.28
C PRO A 51 -15.38 7.76 9.13
N GLY A 52 -15.13 7.75 10.44
CA GLY A 52 -15.92 6.98 11.40
C GLY A 52 -15.72 5.45 11.34
N ARG A 53 -14.83 4.93 10.47
CA ARG A 53 -14.48 3.50 10.45
C ARG A 53 -13.28 3.22 11.34
N ALA A 54 -13.33 2.11 12.09
CA ALA A 54 -12.16 1.65 12.83
C ALA A 54 -11.07 1.17 11.86
N ALA A 55 -9.80 1.43 12.17
CA ALA A 55 -8.67 1.05 11.33
C ALA A 55 -8.63 -0.47 11.07
N GLY A 56 -8.97 -1.28 12.09
CA GLY A 56 -9.04 -2.74 11.97
C GLY A 56 -10.11 -3.21 10.97
N ASP A 57 -11.26 -2.54 10.90
CA ASP A 57 -12.32 -2.89 9.95
C ASP A 57 -11.89 -2.57 8.50
N VAL A 58 -11.22 -1.43 8.31
CA VAL A 58 -10.66 -1.04 7.01
C VAL A 58 -9.56 -2.02 6.59
N GLY A 59 -8.66 -2.39 7.51
CA GLY A 59 -7.61 -3.37 7.26
C GLY A 59 -8.17 -4.76 6.92
N ALA A 60 -9.24 -5.19 7.58
CA ALA A 60 -9.91 -6.46 7.29
C ALA A 60 -10.62 -6.45 5.92
N ALA A 61 -11.31 -5.36 5.57
CA ALA A 61 -11.92 -5.19 4.25
C ALA A 61 -10.86 -5.20 3.14
N LEU A 62 -9.74 -4.52 3.35
CA LEU A 62 -8.59 -4.54 2.44
C LEU A 62 -8.01 -5.97 2.29
N ALA A 63 -7.77 -6.67 3.41
CA ALA A 63 -7.24 -8.04 3.38
C ALA A 63 -8.17 -8.97 2.58
N HIS A 64 -9.48 -8.91 2.81
CA HIS A 64 -10.45 -9.67 2.03
C HIS A 64 -10.46 -9.28 0.55
N GLY A 65 -10.38 -7.99 0.24
CA GLY A 65 -10.24 -7.49 -1.14
C GLY A 65 -9.01 -8.05 -1.86
N LEU A 66 -7.94 -8.29 -1.12
CA LEU A 66 -6.70 -8.92 -1.59
C LEU A 66 -6.73 -10.46 -1.56
N ALA A 67 -7.88 -11.07 -1.29
CA ALA A 67 -8.06 -12.51 -1.11
C ALA A 67 -7.18 -13.11 0.01
N LEU A 68 -6.93 -12.34 1.07
CA LEU A 68 -6.14 -12.72 2.24
C LEU A 68 -7.03 -12.99 3.46
N THR A 69 -6.50 -13.75 4.41
CA THR A 69 -7.08 -13.91 5.75
C THR A 69 -6.47 -12.93 6.75
N VAL A 70 -7.19 -12.62 7.83
CA VAL A 70 -6.68 -11.84 8.97
C VAL A 70 -6.38 -12.79 10.14
N PRO A 71 -5.21 -12.70 10.81
CA PRO A 71 -4.11 -11.79 10.53
C PRO A 71 -3.41 -12.14 9.21
N VAL A 72 -2.89 -11.13 8.50
CA VAL A 72 -2.22 -11.30 7.21
C VAL A 72 -0.81 -11.82 7.43
N PRO A 73 -0.48 -13.05 6.98
CA PRO A 73 0.87 -13.56 7.11
C PRO A 73 1.79 -13.00 6.02
N ALA A 74 3.04 -12.68 6.38
CA ALA A 74 4.09 -12.49 5.39
C ALA A 74 4.28 -13.77 4.56
N GLY A 75 4.55 -13.62 3.27
CA GLY A 75 4.64 -14.71 2.30
C GLY A 75 3.28 -15.19 1.76
N ALA A 76 2.15 -14.70 2.27
CA ALA A 76 0.83 -15.05 1.76
C ALA A 76 0.66 -14.63 0.29
N ARG A 77 -0.11 -15.40 -0.47
CA ARG A 77 -0.47 -15.06 -1.85
C ARG A 77 -1.65 -14.09 -1.82
N ALA A 78 -1.43 -12.90 -2.35
CA ALA A 78 -2.44 -11.87 -2.49
C ALA A 78 -2.90 -11.82 -3.95
N HIS A 79 -4.18 -11.53 -4.14
CA HIS A 79 -4.81 -11.42 -5.45
C HIS A 79 -5.82 -10.27 -5.48
N ALA A 80 -5.86 -9.50 -6.57
CA ALA A 80 -6.89 -8.50 -6.81
C ALA A 80 -7.16 -8.33 -8.30
N GLU A 81 -8.40 -7.96 -8.65
CA GLU A 81 -8.82 -7.75 -10.05
C GLU A 81 -9.33 -6.31 -10.24
N PRO A 82 -8.45 -5.29 -10.35
CA PRO A 82 -8.88 -3.95 -10.73
C PRO A 82 -9.42 -3.96 -12.17
N SER A 83 -10.62 -3.43 -12.35
CA SER A 83 -11.28 -3.39 -13.66
C SER A 83 -10.41 -2.67 -14.69
N GLY A 84 -10.21 -3.30 -15.85
CA GLY A 84 -9.42 -2.73 -16.95
C GLY A 84 -7.91 -2.92 -16.83
N LEU A 85 -7.42 -3.56 -15.76
CA LEU A 85 -6.03 -3.98 -15.63
C LEU A 85 -5.90 -5.51 -15.69
N ALA A 86 -4.68 -5.99 -15.90
CA ALA A 86 -4.35 -7.36 -15.60
C ALA A 86 -4.52 -7.63 -14.09
N PRO A 87 -4.92 -8.85 -13.68
CA PRO A 87 -4.98 -9.20 -12.27
C PRO A 87 -3.64 -8.96 -11.57
N MET A 88 -3.73 -8.43 -10.36
CA MET A 88 -2.59 -8.37 -9.45
C MET A 88 -2.47 -9.74 -8.80
N ASP A 89 -1.33 -10.41 -8.99
CA ASP A 89 -0.99 -11.68 -8.34
C ASP A 89 0.39 -11.59 -7.70
N GLY A 90 0.45 -11.69 -6.37
CA GLY A 90 1.66 -11.34 -5.64
C GLY A 90 1.84 -12.05 -4.31
N GLU A 91 2.94 -11.71 -3.67
CA GLU A 91 3.33 -12.19 -2.35
C GLU A 91 3.32 -11.02 -1.38
N VAL A 92 2.71 -11.20 -0.20
CA VAL A 92 2.78 -10.22 0.89
C VAL A 92 4.22 -10.18 1.41
N VAL A 93 4.88 -9.04 1.25
CA VAL A 93 6.26 -8.82 1.73
C VAL A 93 6.30 -8.03 3.03
N TRP A 94 5.21 -7.34 3.36
CA TRP A 94 5.01 -6.66 4.63
C TRP A 94 3.53 -6.66 5.03
N ALA A 95 3.25 -6.87 6.31
CA ALA A 95 1.93 -6.66 6.89
C ALA A 95 2.07 -6.21 8.34
N ASP A 96 1.45 -5.08 8.67
CA ASP A 96 1.29 -4.58 10.03
C ASP A 96 -0.13 -4.03 10.23
N ASP A 97 -0.36 -3.39 11.37
CA ASP A 97 -1.62 -2.79 11.81
C ASP A 97 -2.01 -1.49 11.07
N GLU A 98 -1.17 -0.99 10.18
CA GLU A 98 -1.38 0.22 9.37
C GLU A 98 -1.16 -0.01 7.86
N ARG A 99 -0.53 -1.13 7.45
CA ARG A 99 0.02 -1.31 6.10
C ARG A 99 0.04 -2.76 5.65
N ILE A 100 -0.18 -2.95 4.35
CA ILE A 100 0.13 -4.20 3.63
C ILE A 100 0.97 -3.82 2.41
N ALA A 101 2.06 -4.55 2.16
CA ALA A 101 2.80 -4.46 0.90
C ALA A 101 2.82 -5.82 0.19
N VAL A 102 2.54 -5.80 -1.11
CA VAL A 102 2.53 -6.95 -1.98
C VAL A 102 3.53 -6.75 -3.12
N ARG A 103 4.40 -7.74 -3.34
CA ARG A 103 5.30 -7.78 -4.49
C ARG A 103 4.75 -8.72 -5.56
N THR A 104 4.70 -8.25 -6.80
CA THR A 104 4.46 -9.06 -8.00
C THR A 104 5.75 -9.17 -8.84
N ALA A 105 5.66 -9.76 -10.03
CA ALA A 105 6.77 -9.75 -10.99
C ALA A 105 7.10 -8.32 -11.50
N ASP A 106 6.11 -7.43 -11.51
CA ASP A 106 6.17 -6.13 -12.18
C ASP A 106 5.67 -4.96 -11.31
N GLY A 107 5.55 -5.15 -9.99
CA GLY A 107 5.08 -4.09 -9.11
C GLY A 107 5.35 -4.33 -7.63
N ILE A 108 5.44 -3.24 -6.88
CA ILE A 108 5.38 -3.21 -5.42
C ILE A 108 4.14 -2.41 -5.04
N TYR A 109 3.10 -3.12 -4.59
CA TYR A 109 1.80 -2.58 -4.23
C TYR A 109 1.74 -2.32 -2.73
N THR A 110 1.74 -1.05 -2.33
CA THR A 110 1.58 -0.68 -0.92
C THR A 110 0.20 -0.10 -0.65
N PHE A 111 -0.39 -0.57 0.43
CA PHE A 111 -1.67 -0.17 0.95
C PHE A 111 -1.45 0.33 2.37
N HIS A 112 -2.05 1.47 2.68
CA HIS A 112 -1.95 2.17 3.95
C HIS A 112 -3.37 2.43 4.45
N PHE A 113 -3.65 2.08 5.70
CA PHE A 113 -4.95 2.25 6.31
C PHE A 113 -4.81 2.75 7.74
N GLY A 114 -5.86 3.40 8.23
CA GLY A 114 -5.85 4.10 9.51
C GLY A 114 -5.86 5.62 9.33
N SER A 115 -5.93 6.35 10.43
CA SER A 115 -6.01 7.82 10.42
C SER A 115 -7.12 8.40 9.52
N GLY A 116 -8.21 7.66 9.35
CA GLY A 116 -9.37 8.09 8.56
C GLY A 116 -9.21 8.01 7.04
N VAL A 117 -8.20 7.29 6.53
CA VAL A 117 -8.00 7.06 5.10
C VAL A 117 -7.62 5.60 4.80
N LEU A 118 -7.97 5.14 3.60
CA LEU A 118 -7.37 3.99 2.93
C LEU A 118 -6.67 4.53 1.68
N LEU A 119 -5.38 4.25 1.54
CA LEU A 119 -4.52 4.84 0.55
C LEU A 119 -3.64 3.78 -0.10
N MET A 120 -3.42 3.93 -1.41
CA MET A 120 -2.46 3.17 -2.19
C MET A 120 -1.35 4.09 -2.69
N PHE A 121 -0.11 3.63 -2.57
CA PHE A 121 1.04 4.34 -3.14
C PHE A 121 2.07 3.36 -3.71
N HIS A 122 1.77 2.80 -4.87
CA HIS A 122 2.55 1.70 -5.43
C HIS A 122 3.45 2.12 -6.59
N HIS A 123 4.43 1.26 -6.88
CA HIS A 123 5.30 1.42 -8.03
C HIS A 123 5.09 0.25 -8.99
N LEU A 124 4.73 0.56 -10.23
CA LEU A 124 4.69 -0.38 -11.34
C LEU A 124 6.01 -0.31 -12.09
N PHE A 125 6.54 -1.46 -12.50
CA PHE A 125 7.80 -1.57 -13.23
C PHE A 125 7.60 -2.17 -14.64
N GLY A 126 6.41 -2.69 -14.94
CA GLY A 126 6.02 -3.24 -16.24
C GLY A 126 5.61 -2.16 -17.27
N PRO A 127 5.39 -2.55 -18.54
CA PRO A 127 4.76 -1.68 -19.52
C PRO A 127 3.28 -1.44 -19.18
N ASP A 128 2.65 -0.47 -19.86
CA ASP A 128 1.20 -0.22 -19.83
C ASP A 128 0.65 0.23 -18.46
N THR A 129 1.11 1.39 -18.01
CA THR A 129 0.66 2.03 -16.76
C THR A 129 -0.54 2.97 -16.96
N ASP A 130 -1.01 3.10 -18.19
CA ASP A 130 -2.11 3.98 -18.55
C ASP A 130 -3.41 3.55 -17.88
N GLY A 131 -4.09 4.49 -17.23
CA GLY A 131 -5.35 4.23 -16.52
C GLY A 131 -5.19 3.48 -15.18
N ALA A 132 -3.97 3.15 -14.75
CA ALA A 132 -3.73 2.40 -13.52
C ALA A 132 -4.33 3.10 -12.28
N GLU A 133 -4.11 4.41 -12.13
CA GLU A 133 -4.67 5.18 -11.01
C GLU A 133 -6.21 5.12 -10.98
N ALA A 134 -6.86 5.27 -12.13
CA ALA A 134 -8.33 5.24 -12.22
C ALA A 134 -8.89 3.85 -11.86
N ALA A 135 -8.28 2.78 -12.36
CA ALA A 135 -8.69 1.41 -12.06
C ALA A 135 -8.52 1.07 -10.58
N TRP A 136 -7.38 1.44 -9.98
CA TRP A 136 -7.15 1.22 -8.55
C TRP A 136 -8.04 2.09 -7.66
N GLN A 137 -8.32 3.33 -8.06
CA GLN A 137 -9.29 4.19 -7.37
C GLN A 137 -10.69 3.57 -7.38
N GLN A 138 -11.13 3.03 -8.52
CA GLN A 138 -12.41 2.32 -8.61
C GLN A 138 -12.42 1.07 -7.72
N TRP A 139 -11.34 0.30 -7.70
CA TRP A 139 -11.22 -0.88 -6.85
C TRP A 139 -11.31 -0.53 -5.36
N LEU A 140 -10.58 0.50 -4.89
CA LEU A 140 -10.67 0.97 -3.50
C LEU A 140 -12.06 1.45 -3.12
N ASN A 141 -12.74 2.19 -4.02
CA ASN A 141 -14.12 2.62 -3.79
C ASN A 141 -15.06 1.42 -3.57
N GLY A 142 -14.84 0.32 -4.29
CA GLY A 142 -15.62 -0.91 -4.18
C GLY A 142 -15.41 -1.67 -2.89
N LEU A 143 -14.22 -1.61 -2.27
CA LEU A 143 -13.94 -2.30 -1.01
C LEU A 143 -14.75 -1.79 0.19
N LEU A 144 -15.11 -0.52 0.16
CA LEU A 144 -15.72 0.19 1.28
C LEU A 144 -17.19 0.55 1.03
N ALA A 145 -17.73 0.19 -0.13
CA ALA A 145 -19.12 0.41 -0.51
C ALA A 145 -20.12 -0.39 0.36
#